data_AF-A0A3A5IIS3-F1
#
_entry.id   AF-A0A3A5IIS3-F1
#
_cell.length_a   1.000
_cell.length_b   1.000
_cell.length_c   1.000
_cell.angle_alpha   90.00
_cell.angle_beta   90.00
_cell.angle_gamma   90.00
#
_symmetry.space_group_name_H-M   'P 1'
#
loop_
_entity.id
_entity.type
_entity.pdbx_description
1 polymer ?
#
loop_
_entity_poly.entity_id
_entity_poly.type
_entity_poly.pdbx_seq_one_letter_code
_entity_poly.pdbx_strand_id
1 'polypeptide(L)'
;MYVLNIENMFSLSTEEVEYEARDKEIEQQKQQLFYYFLRRAATLRVQMDIHHRELKRLLQALDAKGETARKKKMAYGKYELTIQLSPVVVDGILRYEEAFTPACSLCFLDHQGKIMALLDHGVIFYELSADLPDVNYIEVDNEPIYLDIYRDNDAALIEVRNAAHPLGIWNWADDYTKATEETAKALAKKLFDYPFYLHFEAYDDMKEQLLKEWQPYQIRYQDSKRTVLTMTALKVYSAEVPAFSLAICDEAALEKVFKELFYLPIQNEAFTLSQCEQMHYQRGYQFVDLKEDEAIIAFAHDAQGCVVFSNKASVSEPAHIKQFIPNSLIVQVT
;
A
#
# COMPACT_ATOMS: atom_id res chain seq x y z
N MET A 1 11.68 14.42 -11.98
CA MET A 1 11.18 13.13 -12.52
C MET A 1 9.72 13.34 -12.86
N TYR A 2 9.16 12.60 -13.82
CA TYR A 2 7.77 12.80 -14.22
C TYR A 2 6.98 11.54 -13.96
N VAL A 3 5.73 11.72 -13.52
CA VAL A 3 4.82 10.60 -13.26
C VAL A 3 3.49 10.88 -13.91
N LEU A 4 2.93 9.89 -14.60
CA LEU A 4 1.55 9.94 -15.08
C LEU A 4 0.63 10.22 -13.89
N ASN A 5 -0.18 11.26 -14.00
CA ASN A 5 -1.17 11.58 -12.99
C ASN A 5 -2.28 10.54 -13.04
N ILE A 6 -2.24 9.59 -12.12
CA ILE A 6 -3.25 8.53 -11.99
C ILE A 6 -4.32 8.85 -10.95
N GLU A 7 -4.36 10.08 -10.46
CA GLU A 7 -5.36 10.45 -9.45
C GLU A 7 -6.74 10.51 -10.07
N ASN A 8 -7.66 9.81 -9.43
CA ASN A 8 -9.08 9.87 -9.75
C ASN A 8 -9.67 11.13 -9.10
N MET A 9 -10.13 12.07 -9.94
CA MET A 9 -10.81 13.27 -9.46
C MET A 9 -12.25 12.90 -9.10
N PHE A 10 -12.58 12.82 -7.80
CA PHE A 10 -13.97 12.82 -7.36
C PHE A 10 -14.35 14.20 -6.82
N SER A 11 -15.41 14.78 -7.37
CA SER A 11 -16.23 15.75 -6.66
C SER A 11 -17.41 14.99 -6.05
N LEU A 12 -17.76 15.31 -4.79
CA LEU A 12 -18.92 14.77 -4.06
C LEU A 12 -20.27 14.90 -4.80
N SER A 13 -20.31 15.55 -5.97
CA SER A 13 -21.52 15.83 -6.74
C SER A 13 -21.62 15.12 -8.08
N THR A 14 -20.64 14.32 -8.50
CA THR A 14 -20.62 13.76 -9.86
C THR A 14 -20.44 12.24 -9.90
N GLU A 15 -21.24 11.66 -10.80
CA GLU A 15 -21.68 10.27 -10.89
C GLU A 15 -20.54 9.31 -11.32
N GLU A 16 -20.67 8.03 -10.98
CA GLU A 16 -19.84 6.86 -11.39
C GLU A 16 -19.28 6.93 -12.83
N VAL A 17 -20.00 7.60 -13.72
CA VAL A 17 -19.63 7.90 -15.11
C VAL A 17 -18.33 8.71 -15.24
N GLU A 18 -18.10 9.72 -14.40
CA GLU A 18 -16.87 10.54 -14.46
C GLU A 18 -15.64 9.74 -13.99
N TYR A 19 -15.83 8.84 -13.02
CA TYR A 19 -14.79 7.92 -12.58
C TYR A 19 -14.39 6.96 -13.68
N GLU A 20 -15.37 6.25 -14.28
CA GLU A 20 -15.07 5.34 -15.39
C GLU A 20 -14.40 6.05 -16.57
N ALA A 21 -14.81 7.29 -16.86
CA ALA A 21 -14.20 8.08 -17.91
C ALA A 21 -12.73 8.40 -17.59
N ARG A 22 -12.43 8.79 -16.34
CA ARG A 22 -11.07 9.07 -15.89
C ARG A 22 -10.19 7.83 -15.88
N ASP A 23 -10.71 6.70 -15.42
CA ASP A 23 -9.97 5.43 -15.40
C ASP A 23 -9.62 4.98 -16.83
N LYS A 24 -10.58 5.05 -17.76
CA LYS A 24 -10.34 4.79 -19.19
C LYS A 24 -9.31 5.75 -19.79
N GLU A 25 -9.33 7.02 -19.41
CA GLU A 25 -8.34 8.01 -19.83
C GLU A 25 -6.94 7.66 -19.31
N ILE A 26 -6.81 7.28 -18.04
CA ILE A 26 -5.54 6.86 -17.43
C ILE A 26 -4.97 5.64 -18.17
N GLU A 27 -5.79 4.61 -18.40
CA GLU A 27 -5.36 3.41 -19.13
C GLU A 27 -4.95 3.73 -20.58
N GLN A 28 -5.68 4.64 -21.24
CA GLN A 28 -5.29 5.13 -22.57
C GLN A 28 -3.94 5.85 -22.54
N GLN A 29 -3.69 6.70 -21.54
CA GLN A 29 -2.43 7.44 -21.40
C GLN A 29 -1.27 6.49 -21.04
N LYS A 30 -1.50 5.48 -20.19
CA LYS A 30 -0.54 4.40 -19.92
C LYS A 30 -0.16 3.67 -21.21
N GLN A 31 -1.14 3.32 -22.04
CA GLN A 31 -0.91 2.66 -23.33
C GLN A 31 -0.12 3.56 -24.31
N GLN A 32 -0.45 4.85 -24.38
CA GLN A 32 0.28 5.81 -25.20
C GLN A 32 1.75 5.92 -24.77
N LEU A 33 2.03 6.00 -23.46
CA LEU A 33 3.38 6.01 -22.92
C LEU A 33 4.11 4.69 -23.17
N PHE A 34 3.43 3.55 -23.00
CA PHE A 34 3.97 2.23 -23.33
C PHE A 34 4.45 2.18 -24.79
N TYR A 35 3.61 2.60 -25.75
CA TYR A 35 3.97 2.64 -27.17
C TYR A 35 5.10 3.59 -27.46
N TYR A 36 5.08 4.78 -26.86
CA TYR A 36 6.10 5.80 -27.04
C TYR A 36 7.47 5.29 -26.58
N PHE A 37 7.57 4.74 -25.36
CA PHE A 37 8.85 4.24 -24.84
C PHE A 37 9.29 2.94 -25.53
N LEU A 38 8.37 2.05 -25.90
CA LEU A 38 8.70 0.82 -26.62
C LEU A 38 9.38 1.10 -27.96
N ARG A 39 8.97 2.15 -28.68
CA ARG A 39 9.55 2.51 -29.98
C ARG A 39 10.91 3.21 -29.89
N ARG A 40 11.28 3.73 -28.72
CA ARG A 40 12.48 4.55 -28.51
C ARG A 40 13.55 3.85 -27.69
N ALA A 41 13.14 2.96 -26.79
CA ALA A 41 14.07 2.22 -25.96
C ALA A 41 14.90 1.26 -26.80
N ALA A 42 16.14 1.05 -26.37
CA ALA A 42 17.02 0.02 -26.93
C ALA A 42 16.76 -1.34 -26.27
N THR A 43 16.34 -1.34 -25.01
CA THR A 43 16.13 -2.54 -24.22
C THR A 43 14.86 -2.41 -23.39
N LEU A 44 14.08 -3.49 -23.32
CA LEU A 44 12.96 -3.66 -22.40
C LEU A 44 13.32 -4.73 -21.37
N ARG A 45 13.24 -4.38 -20.09
CA ARG A 45 13.25 -5.33 -18.98
C ARG A 45 11.83 -5.57 -18.50
N VAL A 46 11.47 -6.84 -18.31
CA VAL A 46 10.12 -7.28 -17.93
C VAL A 46 10.25 -8.11 -16.68
N GLN A 47 9.61 -7.71 -15.60
CA GLN A 47 9.53 -8.47 -14.35
C GLN A 47 8.14 -9.09 -14.20
N MET A 48 8.08 -10.36 -13.80
CA MET A 48 6.83 -11.12 -13.68
C MET A 48 6.94 -12.26 -12.67
N ASP A 49 5.80 -12.78 -12.23
CA ASP A 49 5.68 -14.06 -11.53
C ASP A 49 5.63 -15.27 -12.48
N ILE A 50 5.96 -16.48 -11.98
CA ILE A 50 6.15 -17.75 -12.75
C ILE A 50 5.02 -18.10 -13.76
N HIS A 51 3.81 -17.54 -13.62
CA HIS A 51 2.61 -18.08 -14.24
C HIS A 51 2.11 -17.39 -15.53
N HIS A 52 2.87 -16.45 -16.12
CA HIS A 52 2.42 -15.73 -17.34
C HIS A 52 2.52 -16.56 -18.64
N ARG A 53 1.47 -17.32 -18.97
CA ARG A 53 1.38 -18.21 -20.14
C ARG A 53 1.55 -17.49 -21.47
N GLU A 54 1.04 -16.27 -21.58
CA GLU A 54 1.06 -15.46 -22.81
C GLU A 54 2.45 -14.95 -23.12
N LEU A 55 3.17 -14.49 -22.10
CA LEU A 55 4.55 -14.05 -22.27
C LEU A 55 5.47 -15.20 -22.67
N LYS A 56 5.22 -16.41 -22.17
CA LYS A 56 5.92 -17.62 -22.65
C LYS A 56 5.67 -17.88 -24.13
N ARG A 57 4.45 -17.66 -24.65
CA ARG A 57 4.15 -17.80 -26.09
C ARG A 57 4.88 -16.76 -26.93
N LEU A 58 4.90 -15.51 -26.47
CA LEU A 58 5.66 -14.45 -27.16
C LEU A 58 7.15 -14.78 -27.20
N LEU A 59 7.74 -15.20 -26.08
CA LEU A 59 9.16 -15.59 -26.03
C LEU A 59 9.48 -16.73 -27.00
N GLN A 60 8.61 -17.74 -27.10
CA GLN A 60 8.76 -18.80 -28.09
C GLN A 60 8.69 -18.25 -29.53
N ALA A 61 7.82 -17.27 -29.78
CA ALA A 61 7.71 -16.62 -31.09
C ALA A 61 8.92 -15.73 -31.43
N LEU A 62 9.54 -15.09 -30.43
CA LEU A 62 10.76 -14.28 -30.59
C LEU A 62 12.00 -15.17 -30.81
N ASP A 63 12.13 -16.24 -30.03
CA ASP A 63 13.23 -17.21 -30.14
C ASP A 63 13.21 -17.92 -31.51
N ALA A 64 12.03 -18.27 -32.02
CA ALA A 64 11.86 -18.83 -33.36
C ALA A 64 12.32 -17.89 -34.49
N LYS A 65 12.44 -16.59 -34.22
CA LYS A 65 12.94 -15.57 -35.17
C LYS A 65 14.41 -15.22 -34.97
N GLY A 66 15.11 -15.89 -34.04
CA GLY A 66 16.52 -15.63 -33.73
C GLY A 66 16.77 -14.37 -32.90
N GLU A 67 15.71 -13.76 -32.35
CA GLU A 67 15.80 -12.59 -31.47
C GLU A 67 15.95 -13.04 -30.02
N THR A 68 16.98 -12.56 -29.32
CA THR A 68 17.37 -13.11 -28.02
C THR A 68 16.79 -12.30 -26.86
N ALA A 69 15.86 -12.91 -26.13
CA ALA A 69 15.51 -12.50 -24.78
C ALA A 69 16.38 -13.26 -23.77
N ARG A 70 17.05 -12.54 -22.86
CA ARG A 70 17.80 -13.16 -21.76
C ARG A 70 16.91 -13.32 -20.55
N LYS A 71 16.81 -14.52 -20.02
CA LYS A 71 16.02 -14.84 -18.83
C LYS A 71 16.91 -14.96 -17.59
N LYS A 72 16.56 -14.25 -16.53
CA LYS A 72 17.18 -14.34 -15.20
C LYS A 72 16.13 -14.75 -14.18
N LYS A 73 16.45 -15.78 -13.38
CA LYS A 73 15.61 -16.16 -12.22
C LYS A 73 15.90 -15.22 -11.07
N MET A 74 14.85 -14.65 -10.49
CA MET A 74 14.91 -13.79 -9.30
C MET A 74 14.49 -14.60 -8.06
N ALA A 75 14.57 -13.98 -6.88
CA ALA A 75 14.09 -14.58 -5.64
C ALA A 75 12.55 -14.78 -5.67
N TYR A 76 12.04 -15.61 -4.77
CA TYR A 76 10.60 -15.81 -4.53
C TYR A 76 9.76 -16.21 -5.75
N GLY A 77 10.39 -16.77 -6.79
CA GLY A 77 9.65 -17.17 -7.99
C GLY A 77 9.35 -16.03 -8.95
N LYS A 78 10.01 -14.87 -8.81
CA LYS A 78 9.99 -13.85 -9.85
C LYS A 78 10.98 -14.18 -10.97
N TYR A 79 10.69 -13.73 -12.18
CA TYR A 79 11.61 -13.77 -13.32
C TYR A 79 11.79 -12.37 -13.90
N GLU A 80 13.00 -12.14 -14.39
CA GLU A 80 13.29 -10.97 -15.21
C GLU A 80 13.66 -11.43 -16.62
N LEU A 81 13.07 -10.79 -17.62
CA LEU A 81 13.45 -10.90 -19.01
C LEU A 81 14.11 -9.61 -19.45
N THR A 82 15.21 -9.72 -20.19
CA THR A 82 15.84 -8.59 -20.87
C THR A 82 15.73 -8.81 -22.37
N ILE A 83 15.04 -7.90 -23.06
CA ILE A 83 14.72 -7.99 -24.48
C ILE A 83 15.40 -6.83 -25.20
N GLN A 84 16.22 -7.13 -26.21
CA GLN A 84 16.75 -6.09 -27.11
C GLN A 84 15.66 -5.70 -28.11
N LEU A 85 15.42 -4.40 -28.25
CA LEU A 85 14.32 -3.89 -29.08
C LEU A 85 14.84 -3.56 -30.48
N SER A 86 14.56 -4.46 -31.43
CA SER A 86 14.64 -4.20 -32.87
C SER A 86 13.26 -3.81 -33.41
N PRO A 87 13.13 -3.18 -34.58
CA PRO A 87 11.82 -2.87 -35.17
C PRO A 87 10.90 -4.10 -35.28
N VAL A 88 11.47 -5.27 -35.58
CA VAL A 88 10.73 -6.54 -35.69
C VAL A 88 10.23 -7.01 -34.32
N VAL A 89 11.03 -6.82 -33.27
CA VAL A 89 10.66 -7.16 -31.88
C VAL A 89 9.56 -6.23 -31.38
N VAL A 90 9.70 -4.92 -31.63
CA VAL A 90 8.69 -3.91 -31.28
C VAL A 90 7.34 -4.24 -31.93
N ASP A 91 7.31 -4.50 -33.23
CA ASP A 91 6.09 -4.93 -33.94
C ASP A 91 5.51 -6.23 -33.38
N GLY A 92 6.37 -7.14 -32.90
CA GLY A 92 5.95 -8.36 -32.21
C GLY A 92 5.27 -8.05 -30.89
N ILE A 93 5.89 -7.23 -30.03
CA ILE A 93 5.35 -6.83 -28.74
C ILE A 93 4.01 -6.12 -28.90
N LEU A 94 3.89 -5.19 -29.86
CA LEU A 94 2.64 -4.47 -30.13
C LEU A 94 1.48 -5.39 -30.52
N ARG A 95 1.74 -6.54 -31.16
CA ARG A 95 0.70 -7.54 -31.48
C ARG A 95 0.25 -8.38 -30.28
N TYR A 96 1.01 -8.36 -29.19
CA TYR A 96 0.76 -9.13 -27.97
C TYR A 96 0.84 -8.22 -26.74
N GLU A 97 0.42 -6.96 -26.87
CA GLU A 97 0.55 -5.95 -25.82
C GLU A 97 -0.19 -6.31 -24.53
N GLU A 98 -1.29 -7.05 -24.66
CA GLU A 98 -2.12 -7.58 -23.57
C GLU A 98 -1.31 -8.48 -22.62
N ALA A 99 -0.24 -9.11 -23.11
CA ALA A 99 0.62 -9.97 -22.31
C ALA A 99 1.55 -9.18 -21.35
N PHE A 100 1.65 -7.86 -21.49
CA PHE A 100 2.59 -7.00 -20.76
C PHE A 100 1.91 -6.00 -19.82
N THR A 101 0.68 -5.58 -20.10
CA THR A 101 0.10 -4.34 -19.54
C THR A 101 -0.62 -4.48 -18.20
N PRO A 102 -1.20 -5.64 -17.80
CA PRO A 102 -1.80 -5.77 -16.46
C PRO A 102 -1.00 -6.58 -15.44
N ALA A 103 0.10 -7.24 -15.82
CA ALA A 103 0.71 -8.28 -14.99
C ALA A 103 2.24 -8.29 -14.96
N CYS A 104 2.88 -7.28 -15.54
CA CYS A 104 4.32 -7.18 -15.59
C CYS A 104 4.76 -5.77 -15.23
N SER A 105 5.83 -5.66 -14.45
CA SER A 105 6.56 -4.40 -14.28
C SER A 105 7.55 -4.26 -15.44
N LEU A 106 7.48 -3.16 -16.17
CA LEU A 106 8.24 -2.90 -17.38
C LEU A 106 9.25 -1.78 -17.13
N CYS A 107 10.50 -1.99 -17.54
CA CYS A 107 11.56 -0.99 -17.46
C CYS A 107 12.19 -0.79 -18.84
N PHE A 108 12.04 0.42 -19.36
CA PHE A 108 12.55 0.84 -20.66
C PHE A 108 13.91 1.50 -20.49
N LEU A 109 14.91 1.02 -21.24
CA LEU A 109 16.29 1.49 -21.17
C LEU A 109 16.74 2.02 -22.54
N ASP A 110 17.52 3.11 -22.53
CA ASP A 110 18.14 3.65 -23.74
C ASP A 110 19.37 2.82 -24.18
N HIS A 111 20.06 3.26 -25.24
CA HIS A 111 21.27 2.61 -25.75
C HIS A 111 22.46 2.63 -24.79
N GLN A 112 22.45 3.50 -23.77
CA GLN A 112 23.46 3.58 -22.72
C GLN A 112 23.08 2.75 -21.48
N GLY A 113 21.90 2.14 -21.48
CA GLY A 113 21.36 1.39 -20.34
C GLY A 113 20.76 2.28 -19.25
N LYS A 114 20.49 3.55 -19.54
CA LYS A 114 19.81 4.47 -18.61
C LYS A 114 18.30 4.24 -18.68
N ILE A 115 17.64 4.30 -17.52
CA ILE A 115 16.18 4.17 -17.43
C ILE A 115 15.50 5.38 -18.08
N MET A 116 14.66 5.09 -19.06
CA MET A 116 13.80 6.06 -19.73
C MET A 116 12.44 6.14 -19.04
N ALA A 117 11.85 4.98 -18.75
CA ALA A 117 10.56 4.84 -18.08
C ALA A 117 10.41 3.53 -17.33
N LEU A 118 9.57 3.55 -16.30
CA LEU A 118 9.10 2.42 -15.51
C LEU A 118 7.57 2.40 -15.58
N LEU A 119 6.99 1.29 -16.01
CA LEU A 119 5.54 1.08 -16.03
C LEU A 119 5.23 -0.09 -15.11
N ASP A 120 4.44 0.16 -14.08
CA ASP A 120 4.01 -0.82 -13.08
C ASP A 120 2.60 -0.43 -12.61
N HIS A 121 2.38 -0.16 -11.31
CA HIS A 121 1.12 0.44 -10.83
C HIS A 121 0.83 1.81 -11.48
N GLY A 122 1.87 2.59 -11.74
CA GLY A 122 1.83 3.86 -12.48
C GLY A 122 2.87 3.92 -13.59
N VAL A 123 3.12 5.12 -14.12
CA VAL A 123 4.16 5.35 -15.13
C VAL A 123 5.11 6.44 -14.68
N ILE A 124 6.36 6.08 -14.44
CA ILE A 124 7.45 6.99 -14.09
C ILE A 124 8.35 7.15 -15.31
N PHE A 125 8.76 8.37 -15.63
CA PHE A 125 9.68 8.64 -16.73
C PHE A 125 10.61 9.81 -16.45
N TYR A 126 11.78 9.79 -17.08
CA TYR A 126 12.92 10.63 -16.69
C TYR A 126 13.25 11.75 -17.69
N GLU A 127 12.60 11.77 -18.85
CA GLU A 127 12.90 12.73 -19.92
C GLU A 127 11.62 13.24 -20.58
N LEU A 128 11.52 14.57 -20.72
CA LEU A 128 10.53 15.21 -21.58
C LEU A 128 11.13 15.42 -22.97
N SER A 129 10.41 14.96 -23.98
CA SER A 129 10.73 15.23 -25.38
C SER A 129 9.59 16.01 -26.01
N ALA A 130 9.91 16.80 -27.04
CA ALA A 130 8.89 17.56 -27.79
C ALA A 130 7.85 16.67 -28.49
N ASP A 131 8.13 15.37 -28.64
CA ASP A 131 7.24 14.37 -29.23
C ASP A 131 6.59 13.42 -28.19
N LEU A 132 6.63 13.76 -26.89
CA LEU A 132 5.88 13.01 -25.88
C LEU A 132 4.38 13.06 -26.20
N PRO A 133 3.62 11.95 -26.04
CA PRO A 133 2.17 11.97 -26.19
C PRO A 133 1.51 12.96 -25.23
N ASP A 134 0.35 13.47 -25.62
CA ASP A 134 -0.46 14.37 -24.79
C ASP A 134 -1.08 13.59 -23.61
N VAL A 135 -0.35 13.57 -22.49
CA VAL A 135 -0.73 12.87 -21.26
C VAL A 135 -0.69 13.82 -20.08
N ASN A 136 -1.54 13.57 -19.08
CA ASN A 136 -1.54 14.32 -17.84
C ASN A 136 -0.44 13.78 -16.92
N TYR A 137 0.62 14.54 -16.71
CA TYR A 137 1.72 14.16 -15.82
C TYR A 137 2.04 15.25 -14.81
N ILE A 138 2.68 14.85 -13.72
CA ILE A 138 3.20 15.76 -12.70
C ILE A 138 4.72 15.62 -12.62
N GLU A 139 5.39 16.73 -12.31
CA GLU A 139 6.81 16.71 -11.94
C GLU A 139 6.95 16.46 -10.45
N VAL A 140 7.81 15.50 -10.09
CA VAL A 140 8.10 15.10 -8.72
C VAL A 140 9.60 14.98 -8.49
N ASP A 141 10.01 15.28 -7.26
CA ASP A 141 11.41 15.18 -6.82
C ASP A 141 11.78 13.77 -6.36
N ASN A 142 10.80 12.98 -5.92
CA ASN A 142 10.97 11.63 -5.37
C ASN A 142 9.94 10.66 -5.97
N GLU A 143 10.22 9.35 -5.85
CA GLU A 143 9.29 8.31 -6.29
C GLU A 143 8.01 8.39 -5.47
N PRO A 144 6.83 8.42 -6.13
CA PRO A 144 5.58 8.57 -5.42
C PRO A 144 5.22 7.29 -4.67
N ILE A 145 4.49 7.46 -3.57
CA ILE A 145 3.87 6.34 -2.86
C ILE A 145 2.50 6.10 -3.49
N TYR A 146 2.29 4.94 -4.10
CA TYR A 146 1.00 4.55 -4.65
C TYR A 146 0.11 4.00 -3.53
N LEU A 147 -1.03 4.65 -3.31
CA LEU A 147 -1.98 4.29 -2.26
C LEU A 147 -3.31 3.87 -2.87
N ASP A 148 -3.76 2.67 -2.55
CA ASP A 148 -5.14 2.27 -2.74
C ASP A 148 -5.99 2.81 -1.60
N ILE A 149 -7.02 3.59 -1.93
CA ILE A 149 -7.96 4.08 -0.93
C ILE A 149 -9.38 3.68 -1.34
N TYR A 150 -10.13 3.11 -0.41
CA TYR A 150 -11.50 2.67 -0.65
C TYR A 150 -12.32 2.78 0.63
N ARG A 151 -13.65 2.75 0.51
CA ARG A 151 -14.51 2.76 1.71
C ARG A 151 -14.54 1.37 2.30
N ASP A 152 -14.00 1.23 3.50
CA ASP A 152 -13.84 -0.07 4.16
C ASP A 152 -14.38 -0.02 5.59
N ASN A 153 -15.46 -0.73 5.85
CA ASN A 153 -16.03 -0.81 7.19
C ASN A 153 -15.36 -1.90 8.04
N ASP A 154 -14.51 -2.74 7.45
CA ASP A 154 -14.03 -3.97 8.06
C ASP A 154 -12.53 -3.88 8.36
N ALA A 155 -12.20 -3.50 9.60
CA ALA A 155 -10.89 -3.80 10.16
C ALA A 155 -11.01 -5.09 10.99
N ALA A 156 -10.19 -6.08 10.66
CA ALA A 156 -10.09 -7.26 11.50
C ALA A 156 -9.68 -6.83 12.92
N LEU A 157 -10.44 -7.27 13.92
CA LEU A 157 -10.14 -7.13 15.36
C LEU A 157 -10.61 -5.85 16.07
N ILE A 158 -11.36 -4.96 15.41
CA ILE A 158 -12.04 -3.83 16.09
C ILE A 158 -13.49 -3.64 15.59
N GLU A 159 -14.42 -3.41 16.51
CA GLU A 159 -15.80 -2.99 16.23
C GLU A 159 -15.91 -1.48 16.44
N VAL A 160 -16.16 -0.73 15.37
CA VAL A 160 -16.35 0.73 15.42
C VAL A 160 -17.79 1.08 15.11
N ARG A 161 -18.46 1.80 16.02
CA ARG A 161 -19.81 2.34 15.80
C ARG A 161 -19.75 3.83 15.47
N ASN A 162 -20.77 4.27 14.72
CA ASN A 162 -20.99 5.67 14.37
C ASN A 162 -19.82 6.33 13.61
N ALA A 163 -18.99 5.56 12.91
CA ALA A 163 -18.01 6.09 11.97
C ALA A 163 -18.72 6.52 10.68
N ALA A 164 -18.69 7.81 10.37
CA ALA A 164 -19.25 8.37 9.15
C ALA A 164 -18.38 8.10 7.93
N HIS A 165 -17.06 8.07 8.14
CA HIS A 165 -16.06 7.98 7.06
C HIS A 165 -15.00 6.92 7.37
N PRO A 166 -15.26 5.65 7.02
CA PRO A 166 -14.31 4.58 7.17
C PRO A 166 -13.56 4.37 5.83
N LEU A 167 -12.25 4.61 5.85
CA LEU A 167 -11.37 4.59 4.68
C LEU A 167 -10.25 3.56 4.86
N GLY A 168 -10.26 2.50 4.05
CA GLY A 168 -9.14 1.57 3.91
C GLY A 168 -8.03 2.19 3.09
N ILE A 169 -6.77 2.03 3.52
CA ILE A 169 -5.57 2.60 2.91
C ILE A 169 -4.52 1.49 2.77
N TRP A 170 -4.17 1.17 1.52
CA TRP A 170 -3.26 0.09 1.16
C TRP A 170 -2.09 0.62 0.35
N ASN A 171 -0.90 0.07 0.58
CA ASN A 171 0.32 0.54 -0.05
C ASN A 171 0.87 -0.49 -1.04
N TRP A 172 1.19 -0.05 -2.26
CA TRP A 172 1.74 -0.92 -3.32
C TRP A 172 3.26 -1.05 -3.30
N ALA A 173 3.93 -0.71 -2.19
CA ALA A 173 5.37 -0.88 -2.05
C ALA A 173 5.78 -2.36 -1.96
N ASP A 174 6.97 -2.68 -2.49
CA ASP A 174 7.61 -4.00 -2.31
C ASP A 174 7.74 -4.39 -0.83
N ASP A 175 8.07 -3.41 0.04
CA ASP A 175 7.97 -3.52 1.49
C ASP A 175 6.73 -2.77 1.99
N TYR A 176 5.57 -3.36 1.72
CA TYR A 176 4.28 -2.81 2.14
C TYR A 176 4.21 -2.61 3.66
N THR A 177 4.89 -3.44 4.47
CA THR A 177 4.87 -3.30 5.93
C THR A 177 5.51 -1.98 6.35
N LYS A 178 6.68 -1.66 5.79
CA LYS A 178 7.36 -0.40 6.07
C LYS A 178 6.56 0.79 5.55
N ALA A 179 5.98 0.67 4.37
CA ALA A 179 5.21 1.73 3.77
C ALA A 179 3.89 2.02 4.53
N THR A 180 3.22 0.98 5.06
CA THR A 180 2.07 1.10 5.97
C THR A 180 2.48 1.74 7.30
N GLU A 181 3.63 1.38 7.87
CA GLU A 181 4.18 2.01 9.08
C GLU A 181 4.33 3.54 8.89
N GLU A 182 4.97 3.96 7.80
CA GLU A 182 5.22 5.37 7.49
C GLU A 182 3.93 6.13 7.20
N THR A 183 3.02 5.52 6.43
CA THR A 183 1.68 6.05 6.14
C THR A 183 0.91 6.29 7.43
N ALA A 184 0.86 5.33 8.34
CA ALA A 184 0.11 5.45 9.58
C ALA A 184 0.73 6.47 10.54
N LYS A 185 2.07 6.60 10.60
CA LYS A 185 2.72 7.66 11.37
C LYS A 185 2.37 9.05 10.82
N ALA A 186 2.36 9.22 9.50
CA ALA A 186 1.97 10.48 8.86
C ALA A 186 0.51 10.85 9.17
N LEU A 187 -0.40 9.87 9.09
CA LEU A 187 -1.80 10.02 9.48
C LEU A 187 -1.94 10.38 10.96
N ALA A 188 -1.28 9.65 11.86
CA ALA A 188 -1.35 9.89 13.30
C ALA A 188 -0.93 11.31 13.68
N LYS A 189 0.17 11.82 13.09
CA LYS A 189 0.66 13.20 13.30
C LYS A 189 -0.33 14.28 12.84
N LYS A 190 -1.32 13.94 12.01
CA LYS A 190 -2.33 14.87 11.49
C LYS A 190 -3.70 14.70 12.15
N LEU A 191 -4.03 13.49 12.57
CA LEU A 191 -5.34 13.14 13.11
C LEU A 191 -5.43 13.31 14.63
N PHE A 192 -4.30 13.22 15.33
CA PHE A 192 -4.27 13.20 16.79
C PHE A 192 -3.41 14.30 17.37
N ASP A 193 -3.85 14.80 18.52
CA ASP A 193 -3.03 15.65 19.38
C ASP A 193 -2.24 14.77 20.37
N TYR A 194 -1.03 15.19 20.72
CA TYR A 194 -0.30 14.53 21.79
C TYR A 194 -0.85 14.91 23.18
N PRO A 195 -0.96 13.97 24.13
CA PRO A 195 -0.74 12.54 23.95
C PRO A 195 -1.94 11.85 23.28
N PHE A 196 -1.63 10.88 22.44
CA PHE A 196 -2.60 9.88 21.97
C PHE A 196 -2.10 8.48 22.35
N TYR A 197 -2.90 7.45 22.09
CA TYR A 197 -2.69 6.13 22.65
C TYR A 197 -2.61 5.06 21.57
N LEU A 198 -1.70 4.11 21.79
CA LEU A 198 -1.66 2.84 21.07
C LEU A 198 -2.36 1.78 21.93
N HIS A 199 -3.32 1.07 21.34
CA HIS A 199 -4.00 -0.08 21.90
C HIS A 199 -3.62 -1.33 21.10
N PHE A 200 -3.14 -2.37 21.79
CA PHE A 200 -2.68 -3.56 21.10
C PHE A 200 -2.88 -4.84 21.89
N GLU A 201 -2.90 -5.97 21.17
CA GLU A 201 -2.83 -7.32 21.71
C GLU A 201 -1.42 -7.89 21.57
N ALA A 202 -1.06 -8.89 22.39
CA ALA A 202 0.20 -9.60 22.30
C ALA A 202 0.03 -11.07 22.77
N TYR A 203 1.09 -11.87 22.64
CA TYR A 203 1.10 -13.24 23.14
C TYR A 203 1.04 -13.31 24.68
N ASP A 204 0.51 -14.42 25.21
CA ASP A 204 0.26 -14.64 26.64
C ASP A 204 1.52 -14.58 27.50
N ASP A 205 2.66 -15.00 26.96
CA ASP A 205 3.96 -14.99 27.62
C ASP A 205 4.65 -13.61 27.65
N MET A 206 4.13 -12.62 26.91
CA MET A 206 4.72 -11.29 26.80
C MET A 206 4.28 -10.31 27.89
N LYS A 207 3.23 -10.65 28.67
CA LYS A 207 2.54 -9.70 29.56
C LYS A 207 3.46 -9.04 30.58
N GLU A 208 4.26 -9.81 31.31
CA GLU A 208 5.14 -9.27 32.35
C GLU A 208 6.29 -8.45 31.75
N GLN A 209 6.83 -8.91 30.61
CA GLN A 209 7.92 -8.23 29.91
C GLN A 209 7.45 -6.86 29.40
N LEU A 210 6.32 -6.81 28.69
CA LEU A 210 5.79 -5.57 28.13
C LEU A 210 5.47 -4.53 29.21
N LEU A 211 4.83 -4.94 30.30
CA LEU A 211 4.53 -4.05 31.42
C LEU A 211 5.79 -3.44 32.05
N LYS A 212 6.90 -4.19 32.06
CA LYS A 212 8.18 -3.73 32.59
C LYS A 212 8.90 -2.79 31.61
N GLU A 213 9.00 -3.17 30.34
CA GLU A 213 9.74 -2.43 29.32
C GLU A 213 9.07 -1.10 28.95
N TRP A 214 7.74 -1.09 28.87
CA TRP A 214 6.95 0.05 28.42
C TRP A 214 6.39 0.90 29.56
N GLN A 215 6.81 0.65 30.81
CA GLN A 215 6.45 1.46 31.97
C GLN A 215 6.70 2.98 31.76
N PRO A 216 7.80 3.43 31.11
CA PRO A 216 8.01 4.86 30.83
C PRO A 216 6.93 5.49 29.94
N TYR A 217 6.24 4.68 29.13
CA TYR A 217 5.14 5.09 28.25
C TYR A 217 3.76 4.86 28.88
N GLN A 218 3.72 4.71 30.22
CA GLN A 218 2.51 4.49 30.99
C GLN A 218 1.67 3.31 30.48
N ILE A 219 2.32 2.23 30.03
CA ILE A 219 1.62 1.04 29.57
C ILE A 219 0.67 0.50 30.64
N ARG A 220 -0.53 0.12 30.24
CA ARG A 220 -1.55 -0.48 31.09
C ARG A 220 -2.04 -1.74 30.45
N TYR A 221 -2.13 -2.80 31.25
CA TYR A 221 -2.84 -4.00 30.88
C TYR A 221 -4.36 -3.75 30.89
N GLN A 222 -5.05 -4.31 29.90
CA GLN A 222 -6.50 -4.29 29.76
C GLN A 222 -7.00 -5.71 29.58
N ASP A 223 -7.97 -6.09 30.41
CA ASP A 223 -8.55 -7.42 30.37
C ASP A 223 -9.62 -7.49 29.28
N SER A 224 -9.23 -7.99 28.10
CA SER A 224 -10.11 -8.17 26.94
C SER A 224 -11.15 -9.28 27.15
N LYS A 225 -10.97 -10.16 28.15
CA LYS A 225 -11.67 -11.43 28.33
C LYS A 225 -11.52 -12.41 27.16
N ARG A 226 -10.70 -12.11 26.15
CA ARG A 226 -10.48 -12.97 24.99
C ARG A 226 -9.53 -14.10 25.35
N THR A 227 -9.90 -15.30 24.92
CA THR A 227 -9.02 -16.46 24.96
C THR A 227 -8.96 -17.13 23.60
N VAL A 228 -7.82 -17.73 23.29
CA VAL A 228 -7.57 -18.47 22.05
C VAL A 228 -7.04 -19.86 22.36
N LEU A 229 -7.29 -20.81 21.47
CA LEU A 229 -6.61 -22.10 21.51
C LEU A 229 -5.24 -21.94 20.85
N THR A 230 -4.19 -22.12 21.64
CA THR A 230 -2.80 -22.07 21.16
C THR A 230 -2.07 -23.36 21.50
N MET A 231 -0.88 -23.54 20.96
CA MET A 231 -0.09 -24.75 21.16
C MET A 231 1.37 -24.43 21.47
N THR A 232 1.84 -24.93 22.61
CA THR A 232 3.25 -24.87 23.00
C THR A 232 3.75 -26.28 23.27
N ALA A 233 4.92 -26.63 22.70
CA ALA A 233 5.52 -27.96 22.84
C ALA A 233 4.53 -29.12 22.58
N LEU A 234 3.75 -29.02 21.49
CA LEU A 234 2.73 -30.00 21.08
C LEU A 234 1.54 -30.17 22.05
N LYS A 235 1.36 -29.27 23.02
CA LYS A 235 0.20 -29.25 23.91
C LYS A 235 -0.71 -28.08 23.56
N VAL A 236 -1.98 -28.40 23.29
CA VAL A 236 -3.03 -27.41 23.07
C VAL A 236 -3.56 -26.93 24.41
N TYR A 237 -3.67 -25.62 24.59
CA TYR A 237 -4.26 -25.01 25.78
C TYR A 237 -5.03 -23.74 25.40
N SER A 238 -5.87 -23.28 26.32
CA SER A 238 -6.54 -21.98 26.19
C SER A 238 -5.66 -20.91 26.82
N ALA A 239 -5.19 -19.96 26.00
CA ALA A 239 -4.40 -18.83 26.43
C ALA A 239 -5.26 -17.56 26.46
N GLU A 240 -4.98 -16.68 27.41
CA GLU A 240 -5.47 -15.30 27.39
C GLU A 240 -4.81 -14.55 26.22
N VAL A 241 -5.54 -13.65 25.56
CA VAL A 241 -4.94 -12.67 24.65
C VAL A 241 -4.76 -11.37 25.44
N PRO A 242 -3.58 -11.12 26.03
CA PRO A 242 -3.37 -9.92 26.82
C PRO A 242 -3.45 -8.67 25.94
N ALA A 243 -4.22 -7.70 26.39
CA ALA A 243 -4.42 -6.42 25.75
C ALA A 243 -3.72 -5.31 26.55
N PHE A 244 -3.28 -4.28 25.84
CA PHE A 244 -2.52 -3.18 26.41
C PHE A 244 -2.94 -1.83 25.84
N SER A 245 -2.65 -0.77 26.59
CA SER A 245 -2.62 0.58 26.03
C SER A 245 -1.42 1.34 26.56
N LEU A 246 -0.76 2.10 25.71
CA LEU A 246 0.37 2.96 26.08
C LEU A 246 0.19 4.36 25.50
N ALA A 247 0.75 5.35 26.19
CA ALA A 247 0.70 6.75 25.78
C ALA A 247 1.87 7.07 24.84
N ILE A 248 1.56 7.78 23.77
CA ILE A 248 2.51 8.38 22.84
C ILE A 248 2.47 9.88 23.11
N CYS A 249 3.51 10.41 23.74
CA CYS A 249 3.52 11.78 24.25
C CYS A 249 4.12 12.81 23.30
N ASP A 250 4.88 12.36 22.31
CA ASP A 250 5.57 13.20 21.33
C ASP A 250 6.00 12.38 20.10
N GLU A 251 6.63 13.05 19.14
CA GLU A 251 7.12 12.42 17.91
C GLU A 251 8.23 11.39 18.18
N ALA A 252 9.10 11.61 19.16
CA ALA A 252 10.15 10.64 19.49
C ALA A 252 9.56 9.35 20.08
N ALA A 253 8.52 9.47 20.90
CA ALA A 253 7.73 8.35 21.40
C ALA A 253 7.05 7.60 20.25
N LEU A 254 6.47 8.33 19.29
CA LEU A 254 5.81 7.73 18.12
C LEU A 254 6.79 6.88 17.30
N GLU A 255 7.96 7.43 16.97
CA GLU A 255 8.98 6.72 16.19
C GLU A 255 9.49 5.48 16.94
N LYS A 256 9.70 5.57 18.25
CA LYS A 256 10.15 4.42 19.04
C LYS A 256 9.09 3.32 19.16
N VAL A 257 7.83 3.69 19.44
CA VAL A 257 6.72 2.75 19.56
C VAL A 257 6.52 1.98 18.26
N PHE A 258 6.48 2.67 17.11
CA PHE A 258 6.37 1.99 15.82
C PHE A 258 7.59 1.13 15.52
N LYS A 259 8.82 1.61 15.76
CA LYS A 259 10.02 0.82 15.53
C LYS A 259 10.04 -0.50 16.32
N GLU A 260 9.55 -0.49 17.56
CA GLU A 260 9.67 -1.64 18.46
C GLU A 260 8.41 -2.52 18.50
N LEU A 261 7.21 -1.98 18.20
CA LEU A 261 5.95 -2.71 18.34
C LEU A 261 5.19 -2.93 17.03
N PHE A 262 5.60 -2.32 15.91
CA PHE A 262 4.87 -2.49 14.64
C PHE A 262 4.95 -3.89 14.03
N TYR A 263 5.75 -4.79 14.60
CA TYR A 263 5.73 -6.21 14.24
C TYR A 263 4.42 -6.91 14.67
N LEU A 264 3.66 -6.34 15.61
CA LEU A 264 2.41 -6.93 16.12
C LEU A 264 1.33 -7.06 15.05
N PRO A 265 0.98 -6.01 14.26
CA PRO A 265 0.03 -6.17 13.16
C PRO A 265 0.54 -7.12 12.06
N ILE A 266 1.85 -7.25 11.87
CA ILE A 266 2.45 -8.27 10.97
C ILE A 266 2.14 -9.68 11.47
N GLN A 267 1.95 -9.86 12.78
CA GLN A 267 1.57 -11.12 13.40
C GLN A 267 0.04 -11.28 13.56
N ASN A 268 -0.75 -10.38 12.96
CA ASN A 268 -2.21 -10.34 13.06
C ASN A 268 -2.74 -10.07 14.48
N GLU A 269 -1.96 -9.37 15.30
CA GLU A 269 -2.43 -8.87 16.58
C GLU A 269 -3.15 -7.54 16.39
N ALA A 270 -4.17 -7.27 17.20
CA ALA A 270 -4.84 -5.98 17.17
C ALA A 270 -3.82 -4.86 17.44
N PHE A 271 -3.88 -3.81 16.63
CA PHE A 271 -3.04 -2.62 16.76
C PHE A 271 -3.87 -1.42 16.31
N THR A 272 -4.11 -0.48 17.21
CA THR A 272 -5.05 0.63 16.98
C THR A 272 -4.53 1.91 17.63
N LEU A 273 -4.52 3.01 16.89
CA LEU A 273 -4.27 4.34 17.43
C LEU A 273 -5.57 5.08 17.68
N SER A 274 -5.69 5.73 18.84
CA SER A 274 -6.83 6.57 19.17
C SER A 274 -6.49 7.69 20.16
N GLN A 275 -7.40 8.65 20.32
CA GLN A 275 -7.33 9.67 21.38
C GLN A 275 -7.81 9.13 22.75
N CYS A 276 -8.40 7.92 22.79
CA CYS A 276 -8.94 7.32 24.01
C CYS A 276 -7.81 6.73 24.85
N GLU A 277 -7.75 7.05 26.14
CA GLU A 277 -6.73 6.48 27.04
C GLU A 277 -6.89 4.98 27.28
N GLN A 278 -8.12 4.47 27.20
CA GLN A 278 -8.46 3.07 27.39
C GLN A 278 -9.36 2.57 26.26
N MET A 279 -9.14 1.33 25.85
CA MET A 279 -9.96 0.66 24.85
C MET A 279 -11.07 -0.11 25.56
N HIS A 280 -12.30 -0.02 25.03
CA HIS A 280 -13.37 -0.89 25.49
C HIS A 280 -13.30 -2.22 24.74
N TYR A 281 -13.76 -3.31 25.36
CA TYR A 281 -13.81 -4.61 24.74
C TYR A 281 -15.24 -5.15 24.75
N GLN A 282 -15.71 -5.58 23.58
CA GLN A 282 -17.00 -6.23 23.40
C GLN A 282 -16.77 -7.59 22.75
N ARG A 283 -17.23 -8.67 23.40
CA ARG A 283 -17.04 -10.06 22.93
C ARG A 283 -15.58 -10.44 22.65
N GLY A 284 -14.64 -9.84 23.38
CA GLY A 284 -13.21 -10.10 23.23
C GLY A 284 -12.48 -9.23 22.22
N TYR A 285 -13.18 -8.38 21.46
CA TYR A 285 -12.58 -7.51 20.46
C TYR A 285 -12.60 -6.05 20.91
N GLN A 286 -11.66 -5.25 20.41
CA GLN A 286 -11.65 -3.81 20.65
C GLN A 286 -12.98 -3.20 20.17
N PHE A 287 -13.50 -2.25 20.92
CA PHE A 287 -14.78 -1.61 20.67
C PHE A 287 -14.67 -0.10 20.89
N VAL A 288 -15.12 0.67 19.90
CA VAL A 288 -15.18 2.13 19.98
C VAL A 288 -16.54 2.61 19.48
N ASP A 289 -17.18 3.47 20.28
CA ASP A 289 -18.30 4.29 19.82
C ASP A 289 -17.76 5.66 19.46
N LEU A 290 -17.54 5.89 18.16
CA LEU A 290 -16.79 7.04 17.66
C LEU A 290 -17.65 8.31 17.75
N LYS A 291 -17.15 9.34 18.45
CA LYS A 291 -17.89 10.60 18.61
C LYS A 291 -17.61 11.58 17.48
N GLU A 292 -18.33 12.70 17.48
CA GLU A 292 -18.09 13.81 16.57
C GLU A 292 -16.63 14.31 16.70
N ASP A 293 -16.00 14.60 15.56
CA ASP A 293 -14.60 15.06 15.47
C ASP A 293 -13.56 14.09 16.07
N GLU A 294 -13.91 12.80 16.25
CA GLU A 294 -12.95 11.76 16.61
C GLU A 294 -12.50 10.96 15.37
N ALA A 295 -11.31 10.38 15.46
CA ALA A 295 -10.80 9.42 14.50
C ALA A 295 -10.09 8.28 15.24
N ILE A 296 -9.95 7.15 14.57
CA ILE A 296 -9.06 6.06 14.97
C ILE A 296 -8.35 5.50 13.73
N ILE A 297 -7.17 4.93 13.93
CA ILE A 297 -6.45 4.19 12.88
C ILE A 297 -6.32 2.74 13.37
N ALA A 298 -6.92 1.79 12.67
CA ALA A 298 -6.80 0.37 12.95
C ALA A 298 -6.03 -0.32 11.82
N PHE A 299 -5.23 -1.34 12.13
CA PHE A 299 -4.38 -1.99 11.13
C PHE A 299 -5.02 -3.27 10.62
N ALA A 300 -4.88 -3.50 9.31
CA ALA A 300 -5.34 -4.70 8.66
C ALA A 300 -4.40 -5.88 8.93
N HIS A 301 -4.83 -7.08 8.54
CA HIS A 301 -4.03 -8.29 8.59
C HIS A 301 -2.65 -8.12 7.92
N ASP A 302 -1.64 -8.76 8.51
CA ASP A 302 -0.24 -8.75 8.09
C ASP A 302 0.38 -7.34 7.94
N ALA A 303 -0.24 -6.29 8.51
CA ALA A 303 0.12 -4.88 8.30
C ALA A 303 0.11 -4.45 6.81
N GLN A 304 -0.74 -5.08 6.00
CA GLN A 304 -0.84 -4.76 4.56
C GLN A 304 -1.42 -3.37 4.28
N GLY A 305 -2.16 -2.84 5.25
CA GLY A 305 -2.74 -1.51 5.20
C GLY A 305 -3.31 -1.10 6.56
N CYS A 306 -4.03 0.02 6.57
CA CYS A 306 -4.79 0.46 7.73
C CYS A 306 -6.14 1.01 7.32
N VAL A 307 -7.10 0.99 8.25
CA VAL A 307 -8.41 1.61 8.11
C VAL A 307 -8.46 2.82 9.04
N VAL A 308 -8.78 3.97 8.47
CA VAL A 308 -9.07 5.19 9.23
C VAL A 308 -10.57 5.29 9.39
N PHE A 309 -11.07 5.15 10.62
CA PHE A 309 -12.46 5.45 10.94
C PHE A 309 -12.52 6.86 11.48
N SER A 310 -13.32 7.74 10.86
CA SER A 310 -13.34 9.15 11.22
C SER A 310 -14.73 9.77 11.15
N ASN A 311 -14.99 10.67 12.09
CA ASN A 311 -16.08 11.65 12.04
C ASN A 311 -15.57 13.08 11.82
N LYS A 312 -14.28 13.24 11.50
CA LYS A 312 -13.67 14.53 11.14
C LYS A 312 -13.97 14.85 9.68
N ALA A 313 -14.47 16.05 9.40
CA ALA A 313 -14.70 16.52 8.02
C ALA A 313 -13.41 16.54 7.19
N SER A 314 -12.25 16.77 7.83
CA SER A 314 -10.93 16.71 7.19
C SER A 314 -10.50 15.31 6.74
N VAL A 315 -11.33 14.29 6.94
CA VAL A 315 -11.07 12.89 6.56
C VAL A 315 -12.34 12.26 5.97
N SER A 316 -13.23 13.07 5.40
CA SER A 316 -14.50 12.55 4.90
C SER A 316 -14.40 11.79 3.58
N GLU A 317 -13.35 12.07 2.79
CA GLU A 317 -13.17 11.54 1.44
C GLU A 317 -11.71 11.11 1.20
N PRO A 318 -11.45 10.13 0.32
CA PRO A 318 -10.10 9.69 -0.05
C PRO A 318 -9.14 10.82 -0.42
N ALA A 319 -9.61 11.83 -1.16
CA ALA A 319 -8.80 12.98 -1.56
C ALA A 319 -8.23 13.78 -0.38
N HIS A 320 -8.86 13.73 0.80
CA HIS A 320 -8.34 14.40 1.99
C HIS A 320 -7.08 13.71 2.55
N ILE A 321 -6.96 12.38 2.39
CA ILE A 321 -5.79 11.61 2.86
C ILE A 321 -4.50 12.09 2.19
N LYS A 322 -4.56 12.52 0.93
CA LYS A 322 -3.41 13.08 0.20
C LYS A 322 -2.73 14.23 0.95
N GLN A 323 -3.52 15.05 1.64
CA GLN A 323 -3.02 16.21 2.38
C GLN A 323 -2.14 15.81 3.57
N PHE A 324 -2.28 14.57 4.04
CA PHE A 324 -1.51 14.04 5.17
C PHE A 324 -0.24 13.32 4.74
N ILE A 325 -0.16 12.87 3.48
CA ILE A 325 0.95 12.09 2.92
C ILE A 325 1.48 12.84 1.69
N PRO A 326 2.30 13.89 1.87
CA PRO A 326 2.84 14.65 0.75
C PRO A 326 3.75 13.72 -0.07
N ASN A 327 3.47 13.59 -1.38
CA ASN A 327 4.07 12.66 -2.35
C ASN A 327 3.34 11.31 -2.55
N SER A 328 2.14 11.12 -1.99
CA SER A 328 1.31 9.99 -2.42
C SER A 328 0.57 10.28 -3.73
N LEU A 329 0.40 9.22 -4.52
CA LEU A 329 -0.54 9.14 -5.64
C LEU A 329 -1.68 8.20 -5.23
N ILE A 330 -2.89 8.73 -5.20
CA ILE A 330 -4.06 7.97 -4.77
C ILE A 330 -4.68 7.26 -5.98
N VAL A 331 -4.70 5.94 -5.89
CA VAL A 331 -5.50 5.04 -6.72
C VAL A 331 -6.74 4.72 -5.92
N GLN A 332 -7.85 5.41 -6.15
CA GLN A 332 -9.08 5.08 -5.43
C GLN A 332 -9.71 3.85 -6.08
N VAL A 333 -9.90 2.76 -5.32
CA VAL A 333 -10.58 1.53 -5.80
C VAL A 333 -12.03 1.57 -5.29
N THR A 334 -13.00 1.42 -6.18
CA THR A 334 -14.43 1.34 -5.83
C THR A 334 -14.86 -0.03 -5.36
#